data_AF-A0A1Q9EYB3-F1
#
_entry.id   AF-A0A1Q9EYB3-F1
#
_cell.length_a   1.000
_cell.length_b   1.000
_cell.length_c   1.000
_cell.angle_alpha   90.00
_cell.angle_beta   90.00
_cell.angle_gamma   90.00
#
_symmetry.space_group_name_H-M   'P 1'
#
loop_
_entity.id
_entity.type
_entity.pdbx_description
1 polymer ?
#
loop_
_entity_poly.entity_id
_entity_poly.type
_entity_poly.pdbx_seq_one_letter_code
_entity_poly.pdbx_strand_id
1 'polypeptide(L)'
;MARALLLVASLMAAADGDKGEQPFDNANVPSWVPGLPGIDPGTIHFTYAKDSLEILLLILLGVIYKRRVTDKRRQLPAPGPRRDFQTPAFSCCDHLGTFLYSFLLQQVRMGDTYELAGVVWFWAPTLVFIASRIIANLMGLVPGMIAGLPTTSMFFFQGLFYFRWRRELRRKVAEDAEEDQCCSDFLLYSCCAPCLATQEAVEVDSLTGEAVGCFKLEVVGQPLMAR
;
A
#
# COMPACT_ATOMS: atom_id res chain seq x y z
N MET A 1 -12.64 -13.85 4.23
CA MET A 1 -11.33 -13.35 4.71
C MET A 1 -10.44 -14.46 5.27
N ALA A 2 -10.88 -15.22 6.28
CA ALA A 2 -10.08 -16.31 6.89
C ALA A 2 -9.51 -17.31 5.87
N ARG A 3 -10.29 -17.75 4.88
CA ARG A 3 -9.79 -18.68 3.83
C ARG A 3 -8.74 -18.09 2.89
N ALA A 4 -8.83 -16.80 2.54
CA ALA A 4 -7.84 -16.14 1.68
C ALA A 4 -6.56 -15.82 2.47
N LEU A 5 -6.71 -15.38 3.72
CA LEU A 5 -5.59 -15.21 4.65
C LEU A 5 -4.91 -16.54 4.98
N LEU A 6 -5.68 -17.60 5.20
CA LEU A 6 -5.17 -18.96 5.34
C LEU A 6 -4.47 -19.43 4.07
N LEU A 7 -5.00 -19.13 2.88
CA LEU A 7 -4.31 -19.47 1.63
C LEU A 7 -2.96 -18.75 1.51
N VAL A 8 -2.90 -17.45 1.79
CA VAL A 8 -1.65 -16.68 1.75
C VAL A 8 -0.67 -17.18 2.82
N ALA A 9 -1.14 -17.39 4.05
CA ALA A 9 -0.34 -17.92 5.15
C ALA A 9 0.16 -19.35 4.86
N SER A 10 -0.67 -20.20 4.26
CA SER A 10 -0.29 -21.56 3.84
C SER A 10 0.68 -21.54 2.66
N LEU A 11 0.54 -20.62 1.71
CA LEU A 11 1.50 -20.44 0.62
C LEU A 11 2.85 -19.93 1.13
N MET A 12 2.84 -19.02 2.10
CA MET A 12 4.06 -18.52 2.76
C MET A 12 4.72 -19.63 3.59
N ALA A 13 3.94 -20.35 4.40
CA ALA A 13 4.44 -21.46 5.21
C ALA A 13 4.94 -22.65 4.38
N ALA A 14 4.31 -22.94 3.22
CA ALA A 14 4.77 -23.97 2.30
C ALA A 14 6.08 -23.56 1.59
N ALA A 15 6.36 -22.27 1.46
CA ALA A 15 7.59 -21.77 0.88
C ALA A 15 8.78 -21.83 1.87
N ASP A 16 8.50 -21.89 3.17
CA ASP A 16 9.46 -22.04 4.28
C ASP A 16 9.83 -23.51 4.58
N GLY A 17 9.49 -24.44 3.68
CA GLY A 17 9.75 -25.87 3.86
C GLY A 17 11.22 -26.20 4.13
N ASP A 18 11.49 -26.52 5.41
CA ASP A 18 12.66 -27.14 6.04
C ASP A 18 13.76 -27.63 5.08
N LYS A 19 14.68 -26.72 4.73
CA LYS A 19 15.96 -27.10 4.13
C LYS A 19 16.88 -27.47 5.28
N GLY A 20 17.09 -28.76 5.52
CA GLY A 20 18.07 -29.24 6.48
C GLY A 20 19.43 -28.57 6.25
N GLU A 21 19.77 -27.60 7.11
CA GLU A 21 21.00 -26.83 7.03
C GLU A 21 22.17 -27.75 7.38
N GLN A 22 22.97 -28.11 6.38
CA GLN A 22 24.36 -28.50 6.66
C GLN A 22 25.14 -27.23 7.03
N PRO A 23 25.98 -27.27 8.09
CA PRO A 23 26.77 -26.12 8.48
C PRO A 23 27.70 -25.71 7.35
N PHE A 24 27.55 -24.48 6.88
CA PHE A 24 28.32 -23.92 5.78
C PHE A 24 29.76 -23.65 6.28
N ASP A 25 30.72 -24.45 5.80
CA ASP A 25 32.13 -24.31 6.15
C ASP A 25 32.74 -23.12 5.38
N ASN A 26 32.85 -21.98 6.06
CA ASN A 26 33.34 -20.71 5.52
C ASN A 26 34.87 -20.66 5.28
N ALA A 27 35.61 -21.75 5.53
CA ALA A 27 37.07 -21.72 5.57
C ALA A 27 37.77 -21.42 4.22
N ASN A 28 37.07 -21.47 3.07
CA ASN A 28 37.68 -21.37 1.74
C ASN A 28 37.17 -20.23 0.84
N VAL A 29 36.44 -19.24 1.37
CA VAL A 29 35.97 -18.12 0.54
C VAL A 29 37.07 -17.06 0.38
N PRO A 30 37.55 -16.76 -0.85
CA PRO A 30 38.61 -15.79 -1.06
C PRO A 30 38.18 -14.38 -0.65
N SER A 31 39.01 -13.69 0.14
CA SER A 31 38.76 -12.38 0.76
C SER A 31 38.59 -11.19 -0.21
N TRP A 32 38.74 -11.40 -1.52
CA TRP A 32 38.75 -10.35 -2.54
C TRP A 32 37.55 -10.38 -3.49
N VAL A 33 36.56 -11.26 -3.28
CA VAL A 33 35.31 -11.25 -4.05
C VAL A 33 34.42 -10.08 -3.56
N PRO A 34 34.15 -9.06 -4.39
CA PRO A 34 33.25 -7.96 -4.04
C PRO A 34 31.81 -8.44 -4.25
N GLY A 35 31.26 -9.03 -3.20
CA GLY A 35 29.92 -9.60 -3.13
C GLY A 35 29.87 -10.35 -1.81
N LEU A 36 29.04 -9.87 -0.87
CA LEU A 36 29.00 -10.36 0.50
C LEU A 36 29.02 -11.90 0.55
N PRO A 37 30.00 -12.55 1.19
CA PRO A 37 29.96 -13.99 1.41
C PRO A 37 28.70 -14.29 2.25
N GLY A 38 27.79 -15.09 1.69
CA GLY A 38 26.63 -15.61 2.42
C GLY A 38 25.24 -15.32 1.87
N ILE A 39 25.08 -14.63 0.74
CA ILE A 39 23.76 -14.60 0.05
C ILE A 39 23.71 -15.77 -0.91
N ASP A 40 23.00 -16.83 -0.53
CA ASP A 40 22.76 -17.96 -1.41
C ASP A 40 21.90 -17.53 -2.61
N PRO A 41 22.16 -18.05 -3.83
CA PRO A 41 21.32 -17.78 -4.98
C PRO A 41 19.83 -18.08 -4.76
N GLY A 42 19.52 -19.01 -3.85
CA GLY A 42 18.15 -19.35 -3.46
C GLY A 42 17.40 -18.18 -2.83
N THR A 43 18.05 -17.39 -1.97
CA THR A 43 17.45 -16.18 -1.37
C THR A 43 17.02 -15.17 -2.43
N ILE A 44 17.85 -14.94 -3.46
CA ILE A 44 17.52 -14.00 -4.55
C ILE A 44 16.29 -14.49 -5.34
N HIS A 45 16.28 -15.77 -5.72
CA HIS A 45 15.15 -16.36 -6.43
C HIS A 45 13.86 -16.34 -5.60
N PHE A 46 13.97 -16.59 -4.30
CA PHE A 46 12.84 -16.54 -3.36
C PHE A 46 12.25 -15.14 -3.26
N THR A 47 13.08 -14.10 -3.13
CA THR A 47 12.60 -12.71 -3.11
C THR A 47 11.85 -12.35 -4.39
N TYR A 48 12.38 -12.69 -5.57
CA TYR A 48 11.68 -12.41 -6.84
C TYR A 48 10.39 -13.20 -7.00
N ALA A 49 10.36 -14.47 -6.58
CA ALA A 49 9.16 -15.29 -6.63
C ALA A 49 8.07 -14.73 -5.70
N LYS A 50 8.44 -14.34 -4.48
CA LYS A 50 7.56 -13.68 -3.51
C LYS A 50 7.00 -12.37 -4.08
N ASP A 51 7.84 -11.49 -4.59
CA ASP A 51 7.43 -10.20 -5.14
C ASP A 51 6.51 -10.38 -6.35
N SER A 52 6.82 -11.34 -7.23
CA SER A 52 5.99 -11.67 -8.39
C SER A 52 4.61 -12.19 -7.97
N LEU A 53 4.56 -13.05 -6.96
CA LEU A 53 3.32 -13.56 -6.40
C LEU A 53 2.50 -12.44 -5.74
N GLU A 54 3.15 -11.55 -4.97
CA GLU A 54 2.51 -10.39 -4.34
C GLU A 54 1.88 -9.47 -5.40
N ILE A 55 2.62 -9.14 -6.46
CA ILE A 55 2.12 -8.31 -7.56
C ILE A 55 0.96 -9.00 -8.30
N LEU A 56 1.07 -10.30 -8.57
CA LEU A 56 -0.01 -11.05 -9.22
C LEU A 56 -1.28 -11.06 -8.38
N LEU A 57 -1.16 -11.33 -7.08
CA LEU A 57 -2.29 -11.30 -6.14
C LEU A 57 -2.91 -9.91 -6.06
N LEU A 58 -2.08 -8.86 -6.00
CA LEU A 58 -2.53 -7.47 -5.99
C LEU A 58 -3.35 -7.13 -7.24
N ILE A 59 -2.90 -7.54 -8.43
CA ILE A 59 -3.62 -7.31 -9.69
C ILE A 59 -4.94 -8.08 -9.71
N LEU A 60 -4.92 -9.37 -9.38
CA LEU A 60 -6.11 -10.22 -9.37
C LEU A 60 -7.19 -9.68 -8.41
N LEU A 61 -6.79 -9.39 -7.17
CA LEU A 61 -7.69 -8.83 -6.16
C LEU A 61 -8.13 -7.42 -6.53
N GLY A 62 -7.27 -6.61 -7.15
CA GLY A 62 -7.61 -5.30 -7.68
C GLY A 62 -8.68 -5.36 -8.77
N VAL A 63 -8.61 -6.32 -9.70
CA VAL A 63 -9.63 -6.49 -10.75
C VAL A 63 -10.97 -6.88 -10.15
N ILE A 64 -10.97 -7.82 -9.19
CA ILE A 64 -12.18 -8.24 -8.49
C ILE A 64 -12.76 -7.06 -7.71
N TYR A 65 -11.91 -6.31 -7.01
CA TYR A 65 -12.31 -5.16 -6.22
C TYR A 65 -12.93 -4.06 -7.09
N LYS A 66 -12.23 -3.64 -8.16
CA LYS A 66 -12.71 -2.58 -9.05
C LYS A 66 -14.11 -2.89 -9.59
N ARG A 67 -14.31 -4.11 -10.09
CA ARG A 67 -15.60 -4.57 -10.63
C ARG A 67 -16.72 -4.64 -9.58
N ARG A 68 -16.39 -4.94 -8.32
CA ARG A 68 -17.40 -5.18 -7.27
C ARG A 68 -17.70 -3.96 -6.41
N VAL A 69 -16.72 -3.08 -6.26
CA VAL A 69 -16.76 -1.95 -5.33
C VAL A 69 -16.62 -0.66 -6.12
N THR A 70 -15.44 -0.37 -6.67
CA THR A 70 -15.11 0.94 -7.23
C THR A 70 -16.04 1.36 -8.36
N ASP A 71 -16.30 0.49 -9.32
CA ASP A 71 -17.18 0.79 -10.47
C ASP A 71 -18.66 0.95 -10.08
N LYS A 72 -19.02 0.63 -8.82
CA LYS A 72 -20.38 0.72 -8.28
C LYS A 72 -20.57 1.83 -7.25
N ARG A 73 -19.50 2.52 -6.86
CA ARG A 73 -19.57 3.60 -5.88
C ARG A 73 -20.33 4.79 -6.46
N ARG A 74 -21.01 5.51 -5.57
CA ARG A 74 -21.61 6.80 -5.92
C ARG A 74 -20.52 7.84 -6.11
N GLN A 75 -20.79 8.85 -6.93
CA GLN A 75 -19.88 9.99 -7.06
C GLN A 75 -19.78 10.74 -5.73
N LEU A 76 -18.60 11.30 -5.47
CA LEU A 76 -18.36 12.11 -4.28
C LEU A 76 -19.28 13.35 -4.32
N PRO A 77 -19.96 13.71 -3.21
CA PRO A 77 -20.67 14.99 -3.14
C PRO A 77 -19.69 16.17 -3.24
N ALA A 78 -20.23 17.37 -3.47
CA ALA A 78 -19.43 18.59 -3.39
C ALA A 78 -18.73 18.71 -2.02
N PRO A 79 -17.52 19.27 -1.97
CA PRO A 79 -16.81 19.49 -0.70
C PRO A 79 -17.68 20.32 0.25
N GLY A 80 -17.62 19.98 1.53
CA GLY A 80 -18.26 20.77 2.59
C GLY A 80 -17.29 21.77 3.23
N PRO A 81 -17.79 22.62 4.15
CA PRO A 81 -17.01 23.63 4.87
C PRO A 81 -16.14 22.96 5.94
N ARG A 82 -15.13 22.22 5.51
CA ARG A 82 -14.16 21.51 6.35
C ARG A 82 -12.77 22.08 6.08
N ARG A 83 -11.97 22.15 7.16
CA ARG A 83 -10.57 22.60 7.10
C ARG A 83 -9.58 21.47 6.82
N ASP A 84 -9.86 20.25 7.26
CA ASP A 84 -9.00 19.07 7.04
C ASP A 84 -9.80 17.77 7.23
N PHE A 85 -9.14 16.62 7.07
CA PHE A 85 -9.65 15.30 7.42
C PHE A 85 -10.11 15.25 8.89
N GLN A 86 -11.30 14.69 9.11
CA GLN A 86 -11.88 14.58 10.46
C GLN A 86 -11.24 13.43 11.25
N THR A 87 -10.89 12.35 10.57
CA THR A 87 -10.19 11.21 11.18
C THR A 87 -8.72 11.58 11.38
N PRO A 88 -8.11 11.39 12.57
CA PRO A 88 -6.68 11.64 12.77
C PRO A 88 -5.82 10.56 12.10
N ALA A 89 -4.58 10.91 11.71
CA ALA A 89 -3.70 10.06 10.90
C ALA A 89 -3.35 8.69 11.52
N PHE A 90 -3.45 8.56 12.85
CA PHE A 90 -3.13 7.34 13.58
C PHE A 90 -4.37 6.64 14.20
N SER A 91 -5.59 7.03 13.81
CA SER A 91 -6.85 6.40 14.25
C SER A 91 -7.22 5.13 13.48
N CYS A 92 -6.27 4.51 12.77
CA CYS A 92 -6.56 3.34 11.95
C CYS A 92 -7.10 2.14 12.75
N CYS A 93 -6.72 2.02 14.02
CA CYS A 93 -7.23 0.96 14.91
C CYS A 93 -8.72 1.12 15.24
N ASP A 94 -9.28 2.33 15.19
CA ASP A 94 -10.71 2.58 15.43
C ASP A 94 -11.58 2.03 14.30
N HIS A 95 -10.97 1.80 13.13
CA HIS A 95 -11.61 1.26 11.93
C HIS A 95 -10.93 -0.04 11.48
N LEU A 96 -10.79 -1.01 12.40
CA LEU A 96 -10.02 -2.25 12.19
C LEU A 96 -10.35 -2.98 10.88
N GLY A 97 -11.62 -3.01 10.47
CA GLY A 97 -12.03 -3.62 9.20
C GLY A 97 -11.42 -2.93 7.98
N THR A 98 -11.54 -1.60 7.91
CA THR A 98 -10.94 -0.76 6.86
C THR A 98 -9.43 -0.79 6.92
N PHE A 99 -8.85 -0.84 8.13
CA PHE A 99 -7.41 -0.93 8.33
C PHE A 99 -6.83 -2.24 7.83
N LEU A 100 -7.38 -3.40 8.20
CA LEU A 100 -6.92 -4.69 7.69
C LEU A 100 -6.97 -4.75 6.17
N TYR A 101 -8.01 -4.13 5.57
CA TYR A 101 -8.13 -4.04 4.13
C TYR A 101 -7.06 -3.13 3.51
N SER A 102 -6.83 -1.95 4.09
CA SER A 102 -5.81 -1.00 3.65
C SER A 102 -4.40 -1.53 3.88
N PHE A 103 -4.19 -2.41 4.87
CA PHE A 103 -2.92 -3.06 5.13
C PHE A 103 -2.61 -4.14 4.08
N LEU A 104 -3.58 -5.00 3.78
CA LEU A 104 -3.39 -6.10 2.82
C LEU A 104 -3.42 -5.64 1.36
N LEU A 105 -4.21 -4.61 1.06
CA LEU A 105 -4.51 -4.15 -0.31
C LEU A 105 -4.39 -2.64 -0.41
N GLN A 106 -3.32 -2.09 0.16
CA GLN A 106 -3.08 -0.65 0.23
C GLN A 106 -3.24 0.06 -1.12
N GLN A 107 -2.59 -0.45 -2.17
CA GLN A 107 -2.59 0.20 -3.48
C GLN A 107 -3.97 0.20 -4.14
N VAL A 108 -4.71 -0.91 -3.98
CA VAL A 108 -6.10 -1.04 -4.45
C VAL A 108 -7.01 -0.07 -3.70
N ARG A 109 -6.82 0.04 -2.37
CA ARG A 109 -7.62 0.92 -1.53
C ARG A 109 -7.35 2.40 -1.82
N MET A 110 -6.08 2.78 -1.96
CA MET A 110 -5.70 4.13 -2.38
C MET A 110 -6.25 4.46 -3.77
N GLY A 111 -6.19 3.50 -4.71
CA GLY A 111 -6.72 3.64 -6.06
C GLY A 111 -8.22 3.93 -6.09
N ASP A 112 -8.98 3.18 -5.28
CA ASP A 112 -10.42 3.38 -5.09
C ASP A 112 -10.75 4.77 -4.53
N THR A 113 -10.05 5.17 -3.46
CA THR A 113 -10.24 6.47 -2.82
C THR A 113 -9.92 7.62 -3.76
N TYR A 114 -8.81 7.54 -4.50
CA TYR A 114 -8.39 8.60 -5.41
C TYR A 114 -9.22 8.66 -6.68
N GLU A 115 -9.67 7.53 -7.23
CA GLU A 115 -10.57 7.53 -8.39
C GLU A 115 -11.93 8.13 -8.02
N LEU A 116 -12.47 7.75 -6.86
CA LEU A 116 -13.73 8.30 -6.36
C LEU A 116 -13.66 9.81 -6.13
N ALA A 117 -12.55 10.32 -5.59
CA ALA A 117 -12.32 11.75 -5.41
C ALA A 117 -11.91 12.49 -6.70
N GLY A 118 -11.71 11.78 -7.81
CA GLY A 118 -11.26 12.38 -9.07
C GLY A 118 -9.84 12.92 -9.04
N VAL A 119 -8.97 12.36 -8.19
CA VAL A 119 -7.56 12.75 -8.06
C VAL A 119 -6.70 12.07 -9.12
N VAL A 120 -6.76 10.74 -9.18
CA VAL A 120 -6.09 9.91 -10.19
C VAL A 120 -6.92 8.68 -10.50
N TRP A 121 -6.64 8.03 -11.63
CA TRP A 121 -7.29 6.78 -12.01
C TRP A 121 -6.90 5.60 -11.11
N PHE A 122 -7.76 4.59 -11.03
CA PHE A 122 -7.66 3.46 -10.10
C PHE A 122 -6.27 2.82 -9.97
N TRP A 123 -5.63 2.50 -11.10
CA TRP A 123 -4.41 1.70 -11.07
C TRP A 123 -3.15 2.55 -10.91
N ALA A 124 -3.26 3.88 -10.78
CA ALA A 124 -2.09 4.74 -10.63
C ALA A 124 -1.22 4.35 -9.42
N PRO A 125 -1.76 4.13 -8.20
CA PRO A 125 -0.94 3.70 -7.06
C PRO A 125 -0.31 2.32 -7.27
N THR A 126 -1.05 1.38 -7.87
CA THR A 126 -0.53 0.05 -8.20
C THR A 126 0.65 0.11 -9.17
N LEU A 127 0.58 0.96 -10.21
CA LEU A 127 1.70 1.14 -11.14
C LEU A 127 2.91 1.80 -10.48
N VAL A 128 2.70 2.81 -9.61
CA VAL A 128 3.80 3.44 -8.85
C VAL A 128 4.47 2.42 -7.94
N PHE A 129 3.69 1.56 -7.26
CA PHE A 129 4.21 0.46 -6.46
C PHE A 129 5.03 -0.53 -7.30
N ILE A 130 4.49 -1.02 -8.42
CA ILE A 130 5.20 -1.96 -9.31
C ILE A 130 6.49 -1.35 -9.84
N ALA A 131 6.45 -0.09 -10.32
CA ALA A 131 7.63 0.62 -10.81
C ALA A 131 8.69 0.77 -9.72
N SER A 132 8.28 1.14 -8.50
CA SER A 132 9.19 1.29 -7.36
C SER A 132 9.85 -0.05 -6.96
N ARG A 133 9.12 -1.16 -7.05
CA ARG A 133 9.65 -2.52 -6.81
C ARG A 133 10.65 -2.94 -7.88
N ILE A 134 10.37 -2.66 -9.15
CA ILE A 134 11.33 -2.91 -10.25
C ILE A 134 12.62 -2.13 -10.02
N ILE A 135 12.52 -0.83 -9.69
CA ILE A 135 13.68 0.02 -9.40
C ILE A 135 14.49 -0.53 -8.22
N ALA A 136 13.83 -0.89 -7.11
CA ALA A 136 14.48 -1.48 -5.94
C ALA A 136 15.21 -2.79 -6.30
N ASN A 137 14.57 -3.65 -7.08
CA ASN A 137 15.15 -4.91 -7.54
C ASN A 137 16.36 -4.70 -8.45
N LEU A 138 16.32 -3.70 -9.34
CA LEU A 138 17.47 -3.34 -10.18
C LEU A 138 18.63 -2.76 -9.35
N MET A 139 18.33 -1.95 -8.32
CA MET A 139 19.33 -1.44 -7.39
C MET A 139 20.01 -2.58 -6.61
N GLY A 140 19.24 -3.59 -6.20
CA GLY A 140 19.76 -4.79 -5.53
C GLY A 140 20.71 -5.64 -6.37
N LEU A 141 20.76 -5.45 -7.70
CA LEU A 141 21.73 -6.12 -8.58
C LEU A 141 23.14 -5.50 -8.52
N VAL A 142 23.30 -4.32 -7.92
CA VAL A 142 24.59 -3.61 -7.84
C VAL A 142 25.43 -4.20 -6.71
N PRO A 143 26.62 -4.78 -7.00
CA PRO A 143 27.49 -5.32 -5.97
C PRO A 143 27.93 -4.26 -4.95
N GLY A 144 27.91 -4.61 -3.66
CA GLY A 144 28.34 -3.72 -2.57
C GLY A 144 27.28 -2.72 -2.10
N MET A 145 26.04 -2.79 -2.57
CA MET A 145 24.96 -1.95 -2.07
C MET A 145 24.61 -2.30 -0.61
N ILE A 146 24.41 -1.28 0.23
CA ILE A 146 24.02 -1.45 1.64
C ILE A 146 22.62 -2.07 1.70
N ALA A 147 22.46 -3.14 2.49
CA ALA A 147 21.17 -3.76 2.75
C ALA A 147 20.15 -2.72 3.26
N GLY A 148 18.96 -2.70 2.66
CA GLY A 148 17.88 -1.76 3.00
C GLY A 148 17.80 -0.50 2.13
N LEU A 149 18.88 -0.08 1.45
CA LEU A 149 18.82 1.06 0.51
C LEU A 149 17.74 0.91 -0.56
N PRO A 150 17.56 -0.26 -1.21
CA PRO A 150 16.47 -0.46 -2.17
C PRO A 150 15.07 -0.26 -1.56
N THR A 151 14.86 -0.69 -0.32
CA THR A 151 13.57 -0.54 0.35
C THR A 151 13.32 0.91 0.74
N THR A 152 14.36 1.60 1.24
CA THR A 152 14.28 3.03 1.55
C THR A 152 14.02 3.84 0.29
N SER A 153 14.74 3.61 -0.81
CA SER A 153 14.52 4.33 -2.08
C SER A 153 13.11 4.11 -2.63
N MET A 154 12.56 2.91 -2.48
CA MET A 154 11.19 2.59 -2.83
C MET A 154 10.19 3.48 -2.07
N PHE A 155 10.33 3.61 -0.74
CA PHE A 155 9.47 4.48 0.06
C PHE A 155 9.60 5.96 -0.30
N PHE A 156 10.82 6.44 -0.53
CA PHE A 156 11.05 7.81 -1.01
C PHE A 156 10.35 8.04 -2.35
N PHE A 157 10.52 7.14 -3.31
CA PHE A 157 9.90 7.23 -4.62
C PHE A 157 8.37 7.24 -4.53
N GLN A 158 7.77 6.31 -3.78
CA GLN A 158 6.32 6.27 -3.58
C GLN A 158 5.82 7.54 -2.87
N GLY A 159 6.53 8.00 -1.85
CA GLY A 159 6.21 9.21 -1.11
C GLY A 159 6.10 10.45 -2.00
N LEU A 160 6.94 10.58 -3.04
CA LEU A 160 6.88 11.70 -4.01
C LEU A 160 5.55 11.77 -4.78
N PHE A 161 4.94 10.63 -5.09
CA PHE A 161 3.63 10.60 -5.77
C PHE A 161 2.49 10.74 -4.76
N TYR A 162 2.58 9.99 -3.66
CA TYR A 162 1.48 9.87 -2.71
C TYR A 162 1.26 11.15 -1.92
N PHE A 163 2.32 11.92 -1.59
CA PHE A 163 2.13 13.23 -0.95
C PHE A 163 1.33 14.17 -1.87
N ARG A 164 1.61 14.17 -3.17
CA ARG A 164 0.94 15.04 -4.14
C ARG A 164 -0.52 14.66 -4.28
N TRP A 165 -0.82 13.37 -4.40
CA TRP A 165 -2.20 12.88 -4.51
C TRP A 165 -2.99 13.10 -3.24
N ARG A 166 -2.37 12.92 -2.07
CA ARG A 166 -3.01 13.22 -0.79
C ARG A 166 -3.34 14.70 -0.63
N ARG A 167 -2.45 15.60 -1.02
CA ARG A 167 -2.73 17.06 -1.02
C ARG A 167 -3.89 17.40 -1.94
N GLU A 168 -3.94 16.79 -3.12
CA GLU A 168 -5.05 17.00 -4.04
C GLU A 168 -6.35 16.41 -3.48
N LEU A 169 -6.30 15.24 -2.83
CA LEU A 169 -7.45 14.66 -2.14
C LEU A 169 -8.00 15.61 -1.07
N ARG A 170 -7.13 16.21 -0.23
CA ARG A 170 -7.56 17.21 0.76
C ARG A 170 -8.34 18.36 0.13
N ARG A 171 -7.84 18.92 -0.98
CA ARG A 171 -8.54 19.98 -1.73
C ARG A 171 -9.89 19.54 -2.30
N LYS A 172 -10.07 18.25 -2.58
CA LYS A 172 -11.33 17.69 -3.09
C LYS A 172 -12.36 17.42 -2.00
N VAL A 173 -11.92 17.17 -0.77
CA VAL A 173 -12.82 16.84 0.36
C VAL A 173 -13.05 17.99 1.34
N ALA A 174 -12.14 18.96 1.39
CA ALA A 174 -12.13 20.09 2.31
C ALA A 174 -11.97 21.41 1.52
N GLU A 175 -12.95 22.31 1.67
CA GLU A 175 -12.97 23.61 0.99
C GLU A 175 -11.86 24.54 1.51
N ASP A 176 -11.58 24.51 2.82
CA ASP A 176 -10.61 25.38 3.49
C ASP A 176 -9.29 24.66 3.84
N ALA A 177 -8.85 23.75 2.97
CA ALA A 177 -7.64 22.95 3.22
C ALA A 177 -6.38 23.83 3.37
N GLU A 178 -5.82 23.91 4.57
CA GLU A 178 -4.55 24.60 4.80
C GLU A 178 -3.37 23.83 4.20
N GLU A 179 -2.48 24.55 3.49
CA GLU A 179 -1.36 23.95 2.75
C GLU A 179 -0.11 23.62 3.59
N ASP A 180 -0.08 24.01 4.87
CA ASP A 180 1.17 24.15 5.64
C ASP A 180 1.81 22.83 6.14
N GLN A 181 1.23 21.65 5.87
CA GLN A 181 1.69 20.37 6.46
C GLN A 181 2.46 19.44 5.50
N CYS A 182 3.21 20.00 4.55
CA CYS A 182 3.85 19.22 3.48
C CYS A 182 4.86 18.15 3.95
N CYS A 183 5.64 18.42 5.01
CA CYS A 183 6.67 17.46 5.48
C CYS A 183 6.09 16.33 6.33
N SER A 184 4.97 16.57 7.03
CA SER A 184 4.33 15.58 7.89
C SER A 184 3.79 14.41 7.08
N ASP A 185 3.12 14.67 5.95
CA ASP A 185 2.52 13.64 5.11
C ASP A 185 3.56 12.66 4.54
N PHE A 186 4.74 13.15 4.17
CA PHE A 186 5.82 12.30 3.68
C PHE A 186 6.34 11.32 4.75
N LEU A 187 6.55 11.83 5.97
CA LEU A 187 6.98 11.00 7.10
C LEU A 187 5.89 9.99 7.49
N LEU A 188 4.62 10.40 7.46
CA LEU A 188 3.50 9.53 7.78
C LEU A 188 3.36 8.37 6.78
N TYR A 189 3.59 8.59 5.48
CA TYR A 189 3.63 7.50 4.50
C TYR A 189 4.79 6.54 4.73
N SER A 190 5.93 7.06 5.17
CA SER A 190 7.10 6.22 5.46
C SER A 190 6.92 5.40 6.74
N CYS A 191 6.25 5.95 7.75
CA CYS A 191 6.05 5.28 9.04
C CYS A 191 4.84 4.34 9.06
N CYS A 192 3.71 4.74 8.45
CA CYS A 192 2.47 3.97 8.54
C CYS A 192 1.52 4.22 7.37
N ALA A 193 1.96 3.92 6.14
CA ALA A 193 1.15 4.05 4.93
C ALA A 193 -0.25 3.40 5.03
N PRO A 194 -0.43 2.20 5.65
CA PRO A 194 -1.77 1.62 5.82
C PRO A 194 -2.72 2.49 6.64
N CYS A 195 -2.22 3.19 7.67
CA CYS A 195 -3.07 4.05 8.49
C CYS A 195 -3.49 5.31 7.73
N LEU A 196 -2.62 5.89 6.90
CA LEU A 196 -3.01 6.96 6.00
C LEU A 196 -4.03 6.52 4.97
N ALA A 197 -3.80 5.38 4.31
CA ALA A 197 -4.77 4.83 3.36
C ALA A 197 -6.13 4.56 4.04
N THR A 198 -6.12 4.14 5.31
CA THR A 198 -7.34 3.96 6.12
C THR A 198 -8.02 5.28 6.43
N GLN A 199 -7.28 6.31 6.84
CA GLN A 199 -7.79 7.64 7.12
C GLN A 199 -8.46 8.25 5.88
N GLU A 200 -7.78 8.22 4.73
CA GLU A 200 -8.29 8.73 3.45
C GLU A 200 -9.55 7.99 3.03
N ALA A 201 -9.52 6.67 3.16
CA ALA A 201 -10.64 5.79 2.88
C ALA A 201 -11.86 6.11 3.76
N VAL A 202 -11.69 6.23 5.07
CA VAL A 202 -12.78 6.52 6.02
C VAL A 202 -13.38 7.91 5.75
N GLU A 203 -12.54 8.91 5.47
CA GLU A 203 -13.03 10.25 5.17
C GLU A 203 -13.93 10.23 3.92
N VAL A 204 -13.45 9.63 2.83
CA VAL A 204 -14.22 9.54 1.57
C VAL A 204 -15.49 8.70 1.73
N ASP A 205 -15.40 7.58 2.45
CA ASP A 205 -16.55 6.72 2.76
C ASP A 205 -17.61 7.44 3.60
N SER A 206 -17.19 8.28 4.56
CA SER A 206 -18.10 9.09 5.38
C SER A 206 -18.87 10.13 4.55
N LEU A 207 -18.24 10.66 3.50
CA LEU A 207 -18.85 11.63 2.58
C LEU A 207 -19.89 10.99 1.68
N THR A 208 -19.63 9.77 1.18
CA THR A 208 -20.60 9.06 0.32
C THR A 208 -21.70 8.34 1.10
N GLY A 209 -21.51 8.13 2.41
CA GLY A 209 -22.39 7.29 3.23
C GLY A 209 -22.25 5.79 2.92
N GLU A 210 -21.13 5.40 2.31
CA GLU A 210 -20.82 4.04 1.91
C GLU A 210 -19.59 3.56 2.68
N ALA A 211 -19.56 2.30 3.09
CA ALA A 211 -18.35 1.66 3.58
C ALA A 211 -18.04 0.40 2.76
N VAL A 212 -16.78 -0.03 2.80
CA VAL A 212 -16.36 -1.23 2.07
C VAL A 212 -16.04 -2.35 3.06
N GLY A 213 -16.90 -3.38 3.07
CA GLY A 213 -16.72 -4.62 3.82
C GLY A 213 -16.39 -5.78 2.90
N CYS A 214 -15.22 -6.43 3.06
CA CYS A 214 -14.87 -7.69 2.38
C CYS A 214 -15.22 -7.75 0.86
N PHE A 215 -14.75 -6.79 0.06
CA PHE A 215 -15.05 -6.67 -1.38
C PHE A 215 -16.53 -6.44 -1.73
N LYS A 216 -17.31 -5.94 -0.78
CA LYS A 216 -18.70 -5.57 -0.94
C LYS A 216 -18.89 -4.13 -0.49
N LEU A 217 -19.64 -3.38 -1.28
CA LEU A 217 -20.08 -2.05 -0.91
C LEU A 217 -21.28 -2.18 0.04
N GLU A 218 -21.20 -1.53 1.20
CA GLU A 218 -22.23 -1.50 2.22
C GLU A 218 -22.68 -0.05 2.39
N VAL A 219 -23.99 0.19 2.42
CA VAL A 219 -24.54 1.53 2.68
C VAL A 219 -24.70 1.66 4.19
N VAL A 220 -23.89 2.51 4.82
CA VAL A 220 -23.77 2.59 6.29
C VAL A 220 -24.60 3.73 6.89
N GLY A 221 -25.20 4.60 6.07
CA GLY A 221 -26.12 5.62 6.55
C GLY A 221 -26.52 6.63 5.49
N GLN A 222 -27.20 7.70 5.92
CA GLN A 222 -27.32 8.90 5.09
C GLN A 222 -25.94 9.57 5.00
N PRO A 223 -25.52 10.04 3.80
CA PRO A 223 -24.27 10.77 3.65
C PRO A 223 -24.27 11.97 4.60
N LEU A 224 -23.12 12.26 5.20
CA LEU A 224 -22.94 13.45 6.03
C LEU A 224 -23.10 14.69 5.13
N MET A 225 -24.33 15.16 4.98
CA MET A 225 -24.63 16.40 4.28
C MET A 225 -23.86 17.51 5.01
N ALA A 226 -23.03 18.24 4.27
CA ALA A 226 -22.40 19.46 4.73
C ALA A 226 -23.48 20.36 5.35
N ARG A 227 -23.48 20.46 6.68
CA ARG A 227 -24.26 21.46 7.41
C ARG A 227 -23.48 22.75 7.47
#